data_AF-A0A8T7FQU8-F1
#
_entry.id   AF-A0A8T7FQU8-F1
#
_cell.length_a   1.000
_cell.length_b   1.000
_cell.length_c   1.000
_cell.angle_alpha   90.00
_cell.angle_beta   90.00
_cell.angle_gamma   90.00
#
_symmetry.space_group_name_H-M   'P 1'
#
loop_
_entity.id
_entity.type
_entity.pdbx_description
1 polymer ?
#
loop_
_entity_poly.entity_id
_entity_poly.type
_entity_poly.pdbx_seq_one_letter_code
_entity_poly.pdbx_strand_id
1 'polypeptide(L)'
;MSSELESRVRSDFSRARVKSFINQVFSVLSGQRNNLLSYDEVKEKLRIGGPIYRGVKTVRVEQIVGSLNRYHEFDRAFLPKEDQLASRWQKVDRAFYEDIHLPPVVLYKVGQIYFVVDGHHRVSVAREQGQEFIEAEVRECATRVNITPDIKPEDLEILGSKVDFLERTGLDKLRPDANIKHNIPDGFTRMLEHIAVHRYFMGLDFKRDIPEQEAVEHWYDTVYLPIVKIIRESGILEDFPDKTEGDLYLWALDHQHYLYKEEGQPLQPPEAAAKLFIEENE
;
A
#
# COMPACT_ATOMS: atom_id res chain seq x y z
N MET A 1 6.36 2.50 46.67
CA MET A 1 6.62 1.51 45.60
C MET A 1 5.33 0.96 44.97
N SER A 2 4.58 0.01 45.56
CA SER A 2 3.37 -0.56 44.89
C SER A 2 2.28 0.47 44.56
N SER A 3 2.04 1.44 45.45
CA SER A 3 1.01 2.48 45.24
C SER A 3 1.41 3.52 44.18
N GLU A 4 2.70 3.86 44.08
CA GLU A 4 3.22 4.79 43.07
C GLU A 4 3.18 4.16 41.68
N LEU A 5 3.58 2.88 41.56
CA LEU A 5 3.51 2.13 40.31
C LEU A 5 2.06 2.01 39.82
N GLU A 6 1.12 1.74 40.73
CA GLU A 6 -0.31 1.71 40.39
C GLU A 6 -0.86 3.06 39.96
N SER A 7 -0.36 4.15 40.52
CA SER A 7 -0.75 5.50 40.08
C SER A 7 -0.18 5.80 38.69
N ARG A 8 1.09 5.44 38.46
CA ARG A 8 1.79 5.63 37.19
C ARG A 8 1.11 4.88 36.04
N VAL A 9 0.87 3.58 36.22
CA VAL A 9 0.21 2.73 35.22
C VAL A 9 -1.22 3.20 34.89
N ARG A 10 -1.96 3.70 35.90
CA ARG A 10 -3.27 4.34 35.67
C ARG A 10 -3.15 5.63 34.85
N SER A 11 -2.17 6.48 35.20
CA SER A 11 -1.89 7.72 34.49
C SER A 11 -1.48 7.48 33.03
N ASP A 12 -0.64 6.47 32.77
CA ASP A 12 -0.21 6.08 31.43
C ASP A 12 -1.40 5.63 30.57
N PHE A 13 -2.31 4.82 31.12
CA PHE A 13 -3.55 4.46 30.43
C PHE A 13 -4.42 5.67 30.13
N SER A 14 -4.63 6.57 31.12
CA SER A 14 -5.40 7.80 30.92
C SER A 14 -4.80 8.68 29.83
N ARG A 15 -3.46 8.81 29.78
CA ARG A 15 -2.76 9.55 28.73
C ARG A 15 -2.98 8.91 27.36
N ALA A 16 -2.87 7.59 27.25
CA ALA A 16 -3.13 6.86 26.01
C ALA A 16 -4.58 7.05 25.52
N ARG A 17 -5.56 7.05 26.43
CA ARG A 17 -6.98 7.33 26.12
C ARG A 17 -7.20 8.75 25.61
N VAL A 18 -6.61 9.74 26.27
CA VAL A 18 -6.70 11.14 25.84
C VAL A 18 -6.10 11.34 24.46
N LYS A 19 -4.91 10.78 24.20
CA LYS A 19 -4.30 10.80 22.86
C LYS A 19 -5.22 10.16 21.81
N SER A 20 -5.80 8.99 22.11
CA SER A 20 -6.70 8.31 21.18
C SER A 20 -7.97 9.10 20.88
N PHE A 21 -8.54 9.77 21.89
CA PHE A 21 -9.67 10.67 21.73
C PHE A 21 -9.33 11.85 20.81
N ILE A 22 -8.19 12.48 21.01
CA ILE A 22 -7.70 13.58 20.17
C ILE A 22 -7.52 13.11 18.72
N ASN A 23 -6.89 11.95 18.51
CA ASN A 23 -6.75 11.35 17.18
C ASN A 23 -8.10 11.13 16.49
N GLN A 24 -9.10 10.64 17.24
CA GLN A 24 -10.44 10.42 16.73
C GLN A 24 -11.14 11.72 16.30
N VAL A 25 -10.95 12.80 17.05
CA VAL A 25 -11.49 14.13 16.67
C VAL A 25 -10.84 14.63 15.38
N PHE A 26 -9.51 14.56 15.29
CA PHE A 26 -8.78 14.96 14.07
C PHE A 26 -9.13 14.11 12.85
N SER A 27 -9.41 12.82 13.04
CA SER A 27 -9.78 11.93 11.94
C SER A 27 -11.16 12.27 11.35
N VAL A 28 -12.10 12.72 12.19
CA VAL A 28 -13.41 13.19 11.72
C VAL A 28 -13.27 14.48 10.90
N LEU A 29 -12.40 15.40 11.32
CA LEU A 29 -12.15 16.65 10.60
C LEU A 29 -11.43 16.43 9.26
N SER A 30 -10.48 15.50 9.23
CA SER A 30 -9.71 15.18 8.01
C SER A 30 -10.41 14.19 7.07
N GLY A 31 -11.51 13.57 7.51
CA GLY A 31 -12.21 12.52 6.75
C GLY A 31 -11.45 11.19 6.67
N GLN A 32 -10.32 11.05 7.36
CA GLN A 32 -9.51 9.84 7.33
C GLN A 32 -10.01 8.79 8.33
N ARG A 33 -9.86 7.50 7.99
CA ARG A 33 -10.16 6.41 8.94
C ARG A 33 -9.08 6.33 10.02
N ASN A 34 -9.49 6.30 11.29
CA ASN A 34 -8.60 6.18 12.46
C ASN A 34 -8.62 4.78 13.09
N ASN A 35 -9.01 3.76 12.33
CA ASN A 35 -8.94 2.38 12.78
C ASN A 35 -7.65 1.74 12.26
N LEU A 36 -7.24 0.66 12.92
CA LEU A 36 -6.20 -0.22 12.37
C LEU A 36 -6.63 -0.80 11.03
N LEU A 37 -5.66 -1.13 10.17
CA LEU A 37 -5.96 -1.85 8.93
C LEU A 37 -6.53 -3.23 9.23
N SER A 38 -7.63 -3.57 8.55
CA SER A 38 -8.23 -4.90 8.63
C SER A 38 -7.42 -5.88 7.80
N TYR A 39 -6.95 -6.97 8.41
CA TYR A 39 -6.27 -8.04 7.68
C TYR A 39 -7.20 -8.68 6.63
N ASP A 40 -8.48 -8.86 6.94
CA ASP A 40 -9.42 -9.50 6.02
C ASP A 40 -9.67 -8.64 4.78
N GLU A 41 -9.77 -7.31 4.93
CA GLU A 41 -9.89 -6.37 3.81
C GLU A 41 -8.64 -6.44 2.92
N VAL A 42 -7.45 -6.45 3.52
CA VAL A 42 -6.18 -6.56 2.79
C VAL A 42 -6.06 -7.93 2.10
N LYS A 43 -6.50 -8.99 2.77
CA LYS A 43 -6.47 -10.35 2.23
C LYS A 43 -7.36 -10.50 1.01
N GLU A 44 -8.57 -9.96 1.07
CA GLU A 44 -9.55 -10.03 -0.02
C GLU A 44 -9.09 -9.18 -1.20
N LYS A 45 -8.76 -7.90 -0.97
CA LYS A 45 -8.36 -6.98 -2.05
C LYS A 45 -7.05 -7.38 -2.73
N LEU A 46 -6.07 -7.85 -1.97
CA LEU A 46 -4.72 -8.12 -2.50
C LEU A 46 -4.46 -9.60 -2.78
N ARG A 47 -5.48 -10.45 -2.61
CA ARG A 47 -5.42 -11.90 -2.88
C ARG A 47 -4.20 -12.58 -2.23
N ILE A 48 -3.90 -12.22 -0.98
CA ILE A 48 -2.69 -12.66 -0.31
C ILE A 48 -2.72 -14.17 -0.04
N GLY A 49 -1.56 -14.81 -0.10
CA GLY A 49 -1.39 -16.23 0.15
C GLY A 49 -1.63 -16.63 1.61
N GLY A 50 -1.68 -17.94 1.86
CA GLY A 50 -1.78 -18.48 3.22
C GLY A 50 -0.56 -18.15 4.11
N PRO A 51 -0.74 -18.12 5.45
CA PRO A 51 0.33 -17.78 6.38
C PRO A 51 1.38 -18.90 6.51
N ILE A 52 2.65 -18.56 6.36
CA ILE A 52 3.80 -19.46 6.52
C ILE A 52 4.59 -19.06 7.76
N TYR A 53 4.79 -19.97 8.72
CA TYR A 53 5.53 -19.66 9.94
C TYR A 53 7.01 -19.34 9.66
N ARG A 54 7.51 -18.25 10.24
CA ARG A 54 8.87 -17.73 10.08
C ARG A 54 9.70 -17.73 11.37
N GLY A 55 9.18 -18.32 12.45
CA GLY A 55 9.83 -18.32 13.75
C GLY A 55 9.61 -17.03 14.55
N VAL A 56 10.33 -16.92 15.65
CA VAL A 56 10.41 -15.70 16.47
C VAL A 56 11.35 -14.71 15.79
N LYS A 57 10.92 -13.45 15.68
CA LYS A 57 11.66 -12.34 15.08
C LYS A 57 11.50 -11.08 15.91
N THR A 58 12.50 -10.22 15.85
CA THR A 58 12.44 -8.84 16.35
C THR A 58 11.84 -7.96 15.27
N VAL A 59 10.74 -7.27 15.57
CA VAL A 59 9.95 -6.49 14.60
C VAL A 59 9.89 -5.03 15.04
N ARG A 60 10.07 -4.09 14.10
CA ARG A 60 9.88 -2.66 14.39
C ARG A 60 8.41 -2.39 14.67
N VAL A 61 8.13 -1.74 15.80
CA VAL A 61 6.77 -1.50 16.26
C VAL A 61 5.99 -0.59 15.29
N GLU A 62 6.66 0.30 14.58
CA GLU A 62 6.07 1.15 13.52
C GLU A 62 5.52 0.36 12.33
N GLN A 63 6.07 -0.83 12.03
CA GLN A 63 5.62 -1.67 10.91
C GLN A 63 4.34 -2.44 11.25
N ILE A 64 3.93 -2.47 12.52
CA ILE A 64 2.68 -3.09 12.95
C ILE A 64 1.55 -2.07 12.74
N VAL A 65 0.71 -2.28 11.74
CA VAL A 65 -0.27 -1.27 11.29
C VAL A 65 -1.72 -1.75 11.32
N GLY A 66 -1.92 -3.05 11.51
CA GLY A 66 -3.22 -3.68 11.35
C GLY A 66 -3.52 -4.74 12.40
N SER A 67 -4.71 -5.31 12.32
CA SER A 67 -5.19 -6.35 13.21
C SER A 67 -6.07 -7.34 12.45
N LEU A 68 -6.05 -8.61 12.90
CA LEU A 68 -6.98 -9.63 12.38
C LEU A 68 -8.43 -9.42 12.82
N ASN A 69 -8.65 -9.06 14.08
CA ASN A 69 -9.99 -9.08 14.68
C ASN A 69 -10.34 -7.81 15.48
N ARG A 70 -9.38 -7.25 16.21
CA ARG A 70 -9.59 -6.11 17.12
C ARG A 70 -9.24 -4.75 16.51
N TYR A 71 -9.46 -4.60 15.21
CA TYR A 71 -9.10 -3.37 14.48
C TYR A 71 -9.94 -2.14 14.86
N HIS A 72 -11.08 -2.35 15.54
CA HIS A 72 -11.99 -1.29 16.00
C HIS A 72 -11.72 -0.83 17.44
N GLU A 73 -11.10 -1.68 18.26
CA GLU A 73 -10.83 -1.43 19.69
C GLU A 73 -9.62 -0.51 19.92
N PHE A 74 -8.74 -0.40 18.93
CA PHE A 74 -7.56 0.44 18.93
C PHE A 74 -7.57 1.41 17.75
N ASP A 75 -7.00 2.59 17.93
CA ASP A 75 -6.83 3.54 16.83
C ASP A 75 -5.64 3.18 15.93
N ARG A 76 -5.42 3.96 14.85
CA ARG A 76 -4.30 3.74 13.91
C ARG A 76 -2.92 3.80 14.58
N ALA A 77 -2.81 4.48 15.73
CA ALA A 77 -1.59 4.55 16.53
C ALA A 77 -1.44 3.38 17.53
N PHE A 78 -2.37 2.40 17.53
CA PHE A 78 -2.50 1.33 18.53
C PHE A 78 -2.86 1.84 19.94
N LEU A 79 -3.47 3.01 20.08
CA LEU A 79 -3.96 3.49 21.37
C LEU A 79 -5.37 2.95 21.66
N PRO A 80 -5.69 2.62 22.92
CA PRO A 80 -6.99 2.05 23.28
C PRO A 80 -8.12 3.06 23.08
N LYS A 81 -9.19 2.65 22.39
CA LYS A 81 -10.37 3.49 22.16
C LYS A 81 -11.44 3.34 23.23
N GLU A 82 -11.35 2.29 24.04
CA GLU A 82 -12.39 1.91 25.00
C GLU A 82 -11.82 1.71 26.40
N ASP A 83 -12.55 2.16 27.43
CA ASP A 83 -12.10 2.08 28.82
C ASP A 83 -12.08 0.65 29.36
N GLN A 84 -12.86 -0.27 28.78
CA GLN A 84 -12.86 -1.69 29.15
C GLN A 84 -11.50 -2.37 28.97
N LEU A 85 -10.62 -1.80 28.13
CA LEU A 85 -9.27 -2.28 27.90
C LEU A 85 -8.31 -1.99 29.06
N ALA A 86 -8.70 -1.11 30.00
CA ALA A 86 -7.85 -0.60 31.07
C ALA A 86 -7.18 -1.71 31.89
N SER A 87 -7.96 -2.68 32.39
CA SER A 87 -7.45 -3.71 33.31
C SER A 87 -6.33 -4.53 32.68
N ARG A 88 -6.50 -5.01 31.45
CA ARG A 88 -5.48 -5.80 30.75
C ARG A 88 -4.31 -4.94 30.28
N TRP A 89 -4.57 -3.72 29.80
CA TRP A 89 -3.53 -2.79 29.37
C TRP A 89 -2.61 -2.41 30.53
N GLN A 90 -3.18 -2.04 31.67
CA GLN A 90 -2.44 -1.66 32.89
C GLN A 90 -1.61 -2.82 33.44
N LYS A 91 -2.09 -4.07 33.36
CA LYS A 91 -1.29 -5.24 33.75
C LYS A 91 -0.05 -5.42 32.87
N VAL A 92 -0.18 -5.19 31.56
CA VAL A 92 0.94 -5.26 30.62
C VAL A 92 1.93 -4.12 30.86
N ASP A 93 1.43 -2.91 31.07
CA ASP A 93 2.24 -1.73 31.37
C ASP A 93 2.99 -1.86 32.70
N ARG A 94 2.35 -2.46 33.72
CA ARG A 94 3.02 -2.82 34.98
C ARG A 94 4.16 -3.80 34.74
N ALA A 95 3.92 -4.86 33.97
CA ALA A 95 4.93 -5.86 33.66
C ALA A 95 6.14 -5.25 32.92
N PHE A 96 5.92 -4.22 32.10
CA PHE A 96 7.00 -3.45 31.48
C PHE A 96 7.89 -2.73 32.53
N TYR A 97 7.29 -2.03 33.49
CA TYR A 97 8.05 -1.36 34.56
C TYR A 97 8.76 -2.32 35.52
N GLU A 98 8.20 -3.51 35.70
CA GLU A 98 8.75 -4.56 36.54
C GLU A 98 9.79 -5.44 35.80
N ASP A 99 10.11 -5.12 34.55
CA ASP A 99 11.02 -5.87 33.66
C ASP A 99 10.65 -7.37 33.57
N ILE A 100 9.35 -7.65 33.61
CA ILE A 100 8.81 -9.00 33.49
C ILE A 100 8.78 -9.37 32.01
N HIS A 101 9.50 -10.43 31.67
CA HIS A 101 9.46 -10.98 30.32
C HIS A 101 8.07 -11.51 29.98
N LEU A 102 7.43 -10.91 28.97
CA LEU A 102 6.14 -11.33 28.44
C LEU A 102 6.34 -12.22 27.21
N PRO A 103 5.39 -13.14 26.92
CA PRO A 103 5.46 -13.94 25.71
C PRO A 103 5.43 -13.05 24.45
N PRO A 104 6.10 -13.46 23.36
CA PRO A 104 6.07 -12.75 22.08
C PRO A 104 4.64 -12.43 21.60
N VAL A 105 4.50 -11.35 20.83
CA VAL A 105 3.25 -11.10 20.11
C VAL A 105 3.12 -12.04 18.92
N VAL A 106 1.91 -12.29 18.43
CA VAL A 106 1.71 -13.11 17.24
C VAL A 106 1.31 -12.20 16.09
N LEU A 107 2.11 -12.18 15.03
CA LEU A 107 1.94 -11.27 13.90
C LEU A 107 1.80 -12.00 12.57
N TYR A 108 0.90 -11.53 11.72
CA TYR A 108 0.89 -11.86 10.30
C TYR A 108 1.63 -10.77 9.53
N LYS A 109 2.57 -11.14 8.66
CA LYS A 109 3.34 -10.24 7.82
C LYS A 109 2.81 -10.25 6.40
N VAL A 110 2.57 -9.08 5.81
CA VAL A 110 2.21 -8.91 4.39
C VAL A 110 3.07 -7.78 3.83
N GLY A 111 3.91 -8.06 2.82
CA GLY A 111 4.85 -7.06 2.32
C GLY A 111 5.81 -6.60 3.42
N GLN A 112 5.80 -5.31 3.76
CA GLN A 112 6.61 -4.71 4.83
C GLN A 112 5.83 -4.42 6.11
N ILE A 113 4.54 -4.78 6.15
CA ILE A 113 3.65 -4.46 7.26
C ILE A 113 3.22 -5.70 8.04
N TYR A 114 2.79 -5.48 9.29
CA TYR A 114 2.37 -6.52 10.21
C TYR A 114 0.97 -6.28 10.77
N PHE A 115 0.25 -7.37 10.97
CA PHE A 115 -1.09 -7.43 11.55
C PHE A 115 -1.06 -8.22 12.84
N VAL A 116 -1.60 -7.65 13.92
CA VAL A 116 -1.66 -8.33 15.21
C VAL A 116 -2.74 -9.42 15.19
N VAL A 117 -2.32 -10.65 15.49
CA VAL A 117 -3.19 -11.79 15.77
C VAL A 117 -3.45 -11.88 17.26
N ASP A 118 -2.39 -11.82 18.07
CA ASP A 118 -2.44 -11.75 19.53
C ASP A 118 -1.41 -10.77 20.07
N GLY A 119 -1.74 -10.13 21.20
CA GLY A 119 -0.83 -9.23 21.90
C GLY A 119 -1.08 -7.73 21.67
N HIS A 120 -2.29 -7.31 21.27
CA HIS A 120 -2.63 -5.90 21.00
C HIS A 120 -2.24 -4.95 22.13
N HIS A 121 -2.48 -5.34 23.40
CA HIS A 121 -2.07 -4.53 24.55
C HIS A 121 -0.55 -4.41 24.68
N ARG A 122 0.21 -5.46 24.33
CA ARG A 122 1.68 -5.43 24.35
C ARG A 122 2.22 -4.50 23.27
N VAL A 123 1.64 -4.52 22.06
CA VAL A 123 1.98 -3.58 20.99
C VAL A 123 1.63 -2.13 21.40
N SER A 124 0.44 -1.94 21.97
CA SER A 124 -0.02 -0.62 22.45
C SER A 124 0.90 -0.03 23.51
N VAL A 125 1.25 -0.82 24.54
CA VAL A 125 2.18 -0.41 25.60
C VAL A 125 3.57 -0.16 25.04
N ALA A 126 4.09 -1.05 24.18
CA ALA A 126 5.41 -0.85 23.55
C ALA A 126 5.47 0.49 22.80
N ARG A 127 4.42 0.87 22.06
CA ARG A 127 4.33 2.19 21.43
C ARG A 127 4.28 3.34 22.41
N GLU A 128 3.43 3.24 23.43
CA GLU A 128 3.28 4.31 24.43
C GLU A 128 4.56 4.55 25.24
N GLN A 129 5.36 3.50 25.46
CA GLN A 129 6.65 3.55 26.14
C GLN A 129 7.82 3.88 25.20
N GLY A 130 7.57 4.10 23.90
CA GLY A 130 8.60 4.47 22.93
C GLY A 130 9.57 3.34 22.55
N GLN A 131 9.17 2.08 22.76
CA GLN A 131 9.95 0.92 22.38
C GLN A 131 9.99 0.77 20.85
N GLU A 132 11.20 0.71 20.28
CA GLU A 132 11.37 0.63 18.82
C GLU A 132 11.08 -0.77 18.26
N PHE A 133 11.43 -1.82 19.01
CA PHE A 133 11.36 -3.20 18.56
C PHE A 133 10.62 -4.10 19.55
N ILE A 134 9.85 -5.07 19.06
CA ILE A 134 9.15 -6.08 19.87
C ILE A 134 9.43 -7.49 19.35
N GLU A 135 9.52 -8.47 20.26
CA GLU A 135 9.60 -9.87 19.87
C GLU A 135 8.24 -10.40 19.41
N ALA A 136 8.25 -11.12 18.28
CA ALA A 136 7.04 -11.62 17.66
C ALA A 136 7.23 -13.01 17.04
N GLU A 137 6.25 -13.89 17.21
CA GLU A 137 6.04 -15.04 16.34
C GLU A 137 5.43 -14.57 15.02
N VAL A 138 6.16 -14.73 13.92
CA VAL A 138 5.74 -14.20 12.62
C VAL A 138 5.22 -15.32 11.72
N ARG A 139 4.05 -15.11 11.12
CA ARG A 139 3.58 -15.87 9.95
C ARG A 139 3.50 -14.95 8.74
N GLU A 140 4.21 -15.28 7.67
CA GLU A 140 4.29 -14.45 6.47
C GLU A 140 3.30 -14.92 5.41
N CYS A 141 2.52 -13.99 4.87
CA CYS A 141 1.60 -14.21 3.76
C CYS A 141 2.22 -13.60 2.49
N ALA A 142 2.25 -14.38 1.41
CA ALA A 142 2.78 -13.92 0.13
C ALA A 142 1.85 -12.86 -0.51
N THR A 143 2.42 -11.84 -1.12
CA THR A 143 1.72 -10.79 -1.88
C THR A 143 2.50 -10.49 -3.15
N ARG A 144 1.80 -10.15 -4.24
CA ARG A 144 2.44 -9.70 -5.50
C ARG A 144 2.74 -8.20 -5.52
N VAL A 145 2.17 -7.45 -4.58
CA VAL A 145 2.35 -6.01 -4.47
C VAL A 145 3.11 -5.67 -3.20
N ASN A 146 3.98 -4.66 -3.30
CA ASN A 146 4.68 -4.13 -2.14
C ASN A 146 3.74 -3.25 -1.32
N ILE A 147 3.67 -3.49 -0.01
CA ILE A 147 2.86 -2.72 0.93
C ILE A 147 3.78 -2.18 2.01
N THR A 148 3.70 -0.88 2.26
CA THR A 148 4.53 -0.15 3.21
C THR A 148 3.69 0.40 4.37
N PRO A 149 4.29 0.73 5.54
CA PRO A 149 3.54 1.16 6.73
C PRO A 149 2.74 2.46 6.57
N ASP A 150 3.09 3.30 5.61
CA ASP A 150 2.42 4.56 5.28
C ASP A 150 1.12 4.37 4.47
N ILE A 151 0.80 3.13 4.07
CA ILE A 151 -0.39 2.81 3.28
C ILE A 151 -1.67 3.43 3.87
N LYS A 152 -2.48 3.99 2.98
CA LYS A 152 -3.80 4.55 3.25
C LYS A 152 -4.89 3.60 2.74
N PRO A 153 -6.12 3.69 3.27
CA PRO A 153 -7.24 2.90 2.77
C PRO A 153 -7.52 3.09 1.26
N GLU A 154 -7.33 4.30 0.72
CA GLU A 154 -7.49 4.56 -0.72
C GLU A 154 -6.48 3.78 -1.59
N ASP A 155 -5.25 3.57 -1.08
CA ASP A 155 -4.21 2.84 -1.80
C ASP A 155 -4.58 1.37 -1.98
N LEU A 156 -5.40 0.79 -1.09
CA LEU A 156 -5.82 -0.61 -1.21
C LEU A 156 -6.65 -0.87 -2.46
N GLU A 157 -7.38 0.13 -2.95
CA GLU A 157 -8.17 0.00 -4.19
C GLU A 157 -7.25 -0.06 -5.41
N ILE A 158 -6.29 0.87 -5.49
CA ILE A 158 -5.29 0.91 -6.56
C ILE A 158 -4.41 -0.34 -6.53
N LEU A 159 -4.00 -0.79 -5.35
CA LEU A 159 -3.21 -2.01 -5.18
C LEU A 159 -4.00 -3.27 -5.54
N GLY A 160 -5.30 -3.33 -5.26
CA GLY A 160 -6.18 -4.41 -5.72
C GLY A 160 -6.25 -4.45 -7.25
N SER A 161 -6.47 -3.29 -7.87
CA SER A 161 -6.45 -3.14 -9.34
C SER A 161 -5.09 -3.55 -9.95
N LYS A 162 -3.98 -3.24 -9.26
CA LYS A 162 -2.64 -3.72 -9.64
C LYS A 162 -2.51 -5.24 -9.55
N VAL A 163 -3.04 -5.88 -8.50
CA VAL A 163 -3.04 -7.35 -8.38
C VAL A 163 -3.79 -7.97 -9.55
N ASP A 164 -4.97 -7.46 -9.88
CA ASP A 164 -5.75 -7.94 -11.02
C ASP A 164 -5.00 -7.76 -12.36
N PHE A 165 -4.33 -6.62 -12.55
CA PHE A 165 -3.46 -6.39 -13.70
C PHE A 165 -2.32 -7.40 -13.79
N LEU A 166 -1.62 -7.66 -12.69
CA LEU A 166 -0.52 -8.63 -12.65
C LEU A 166 -1.00 -10.06 -12.84
N GLU A 167 -2.20 -10.40 -12.36
CA GLU A 167 -2.79 -11.72 -12.59
C GLU A 167 -3.15 -11.97 -14.05
N ARG A 168 -3.69 -10.95 -14.73
CA ARG A 168 -4.05 -11.05 -16.15
C ARG A 168 -2.83 -11.02 -17.06
N THR A 169 -1.88 -10.12 -16.81
CA THR A 169 -0.74 -9.91 -17.69
C THR A 169 0.45 -10.81 -17.38
N GLY A 170 0.62 -11.21 -16.12
CA GLY A 170 1.84 -11.89 -15.67
C GLY A 170 3.09 -11.01 -15.76
N LEU A 171 2.94 -9.68 -15.85
CA LEU A 171 4.06 -8.77 -16.10
C LEU A 171 5.16 -8.89 -15.04
N ASP A 172 4.81 -9.13 -13.77
CA ASP A 172 5.75 -9.37 -12.66
C ASP A 172 6.69 -10.55 -12.91
N LYS A 173 6.30 -11.51 -13.75
CA LYS A 173 7.11 -12.67 -14.13
C LYS A 173 7.82 -12.47 -15.46
N LEU A 174 7.14 -11.84 -16.42
CA LEU A 174 7.67 -11.60 -17.77
C LEU A 174 8.76 -10.52 -17.76
N ARG A 175 8.59 -9.48 -16.94
CA ARG A 175 9.53 -8.36 -16.77
C ARG A 175 9.70 -8.08 -15.26
N PRO A 176 10.55 -8.83 -14.54
CA PRO A 176 10.70 -8.69 -13.09
C PRO A 176 11.13 -7.30 -12.62
N ASP A 177 11.84 -6.56 -13.47
CA ASP A 177 12.29 -5.19 -13.20
C ASP A 177 11.19 -4.14 -13.48
N ALA A 178 10.04 -4.55 -14.01
CA ALA A 178 8.94 -3.64 -14.30
C ALA A 178 8.29 -3.13 -13.01
N ASN A 179 8.36 -1.81 -12.79
CA ASN A 179 7.76 -1.16 -11.64
C ASN A 179 6.73 -0.10 -12.07
N ILE A 180 5.56 -0.56 -12.51
CA ILE A 180 4.45 0.32 -12.87
C ILE A 180 3.72 0.78 -11.60
N LYS A 181 3.55 2.09 -11.47
CA LYS A 181 2.76 2.74 -10.42
C LYS A 181 1.73 3.65 -11.06
N HIS A 182 0.60 3.79 -10.37
CA HIS A 182 -0.48 4.71 -10.69
C HIS A 182 -1.01 5.30 -9.39
N ASN A 183 -1.42 6.56 -9.43
CA ASN A 183 -2.18 7.19 -8.34
C ASN A 183 -3.67 7.36 -8.69
N ILE A 184 -4.07 6.97 -9.90
CA ILE A 184 -5.47 7.00 -10.35
C ILE A 184 -6.15 5.62 -10.21
N PRO A 185 -7.42 5.55 -9.74
CA PRO A 185 -8.11 4.28 -9.46
C PRO A 185 -8.24 3.32 -10.64
N ASP A 186 -8.46 3.85 -11.84
CA ASP A 186 -8.71 3.08 -13.07
C ASP A 186 -7.46 2.84 -13.93
N GLY A 187 -6.29 3.32 -13.49
CA GLY A 187 -5.07 3.32 -14.29
C GLY A 187 -4.69 1.92 -14.81
N PHE A 188 -4.69 0.92 -13.94
CA PHE A 188 -4.38 -0.46 -14.32
C PHE A 188 -5.44 -1.08 -15.25
N THR A 189 -6.72 -0.71 -15.11
CA THR A 189 -7.78 -1.16 -16.03
C THR A 189 -7.54 -0.60 -17.43
N ARG A 190 -7.24 0.70 -17.52
CA ARG A 190 -6.92 1.37 -18.79
C ARG A 190 -5.68 0.78 -19.45
N MET A 191 -4.68 0.40 -18.67
CA MET A 191 -3.49 -0.29 -19.18
C MET A 191 -3.82 -1.63 -19.84
N LEU A 192 -4.77 -2.39 -19.31
CA LEU A 192 -5.23 -3.64 -19.93
C LEU A 192 -5.92 -3.39 -21.27
N GLU A 193 -6.70 -2.31 -21.38
CA GLU A 193 -7.31 -1.89 -22.63
C GLU A 193 -6.24 -1.50 -23.67
N HIS A 194 -5.21 -0.76 -23.26
CA HIS A 194 -4.10 -0.38 -24.13
C HIS A 194 -3.33 -1.60 -24.62
N ILE A 195 -3.05 -2.57 -23.76
CA ILE A 195 -2.42 -3.85 -24.16
C ILE A 195 -3.31 -4.61 -25.15
N ALA A 196 -4.62 -4.63 -24.94
CA ALA A 196 -5.56 -5.30 -25.84
C ALA A 196 -5.60 -4.64 -27.23
N VAL A 197 -5.63 -3.31 -27.30
CA VAL A 197 -5.55 -2.55 -28.55
C VAL A 197 -4.21 -2.77 -29.25
N HIS A 198 -3.11 -2.72 -28.50
CA HIS A 198 -1.76 -3.01 -29.01
C HIS A 198 -1.68 -4.41 -29.63
N ARG A 199 -2.19 -5.42 -28.92
CA ARG A 199 -2.26 -6.81 -29.41
C ARG A 199 -3.04 -6.93 -30.71
N TYR A 200 -4.15 -6.20 -30.84
CA TYR A 200 -4.96 -6.21 -32.06
C TYR A 200 -4.16 -5.69 -33.26
N PHE A 201 -3.50 -4.54 -33.12
CA PHE A 201 -2.69 -3.97 -34.19
C PHE A 201 -1.47 -4.83 -34.54
N MET A 202 -0.79 -5.40 -33.53
CA MET A 202 0.28 -6.38 -33.76
C MET A 202 -0.19 -7.55 -34.64
N GLY A 203 -1.42 -8.04 -34.42
CA GLY A 203 -1.99 -9.13 -35.21
C GLY A 203 -2.24 -8.75 -36.67
N LEU A 204 -2.65 -7.51 -36.94
CA LEU A 204 -2.80 -6.99 -38.30
C LEU A 204 -1.44 -6.87 -39.00
N ASP A 205 -0.45 -6.31 -38.31
CA ASP A 205 0.88 -6.07 -38.85
C ASP A 205 1.64 -7.37 -39.13
N PHE A 206 1.63 -8.30 -38.17
CA PHE A 206 2.31 -9.59 -38.29
C PHE A 206 1.48 -10.64 -39.06
N LYS A 207 0.22 -10.31 -39.40
CA LYS A 207 -0.73 -11.16 -40.12
C LYS A 207 -0.88 -12.55 -39.49
N ARG A 208 -0.92 -12.59 -38.16
CA ARG A 208 -1.10 -13.81 -37.37
C ARG A 208 -1.74 -13.49 -36.03
N ASP A 209 -2.25 -14.53 -35.37
CA ASP A 209 -2.68 -14.42 -33.99
C ASP A 209 -1.47 -14.19 -33.07
N ILE A 210 -1.63 -13.26 -32.13
CA ILE A 210 -0.62 -12.89 -31.14
C ILE A 210 -1.01 -13.49 -29.78
N PRO A 211 -0.18 -14.31 -29.13
CA PRO A 211 -0.38 -14.73 -27.75
C PRO A 211 -0.41 -13.54 -26.78
N GLU A 212 -1.17 -13.62 -25.70
CA GLU A 212 -1.31 -12.52 -24.75
C GLU A 212 0.02 -12.13 -24.09
N GLN A 213 0.84 -13.11 -23.69
CA GLN A 213 2.16 -12.87 -23.11
C GLN A 213 3.07 -12.11 -24.08
N GLU A 214 3.07 -12.51 -25.36
CA GLU A 214 3.86 -11.83 -26.40
C GLU A 214 3.44 -10.36 -26.54
N ALA A 215 2.13 -10.09 -26.51
CA ALA A 215 1.62 -8.73 -26.59
C ALA A 215 1.97 -7.89 -25.36
N VAL A 216 1.91 -8.45 -24.16
CA VAL A 216 2.31 -7.77 -22.91
C VAL A 216 3.78 -7.39 -22.94
N GLU A 217 4.65 -8.33 -23.32
CA GLU A 217 6.09 -8.11 -23.43
C GLU A 217 6.41 -7.03 -24.47
N HIS A 218 5.85 -7.16 -25.67
CA HIS A 218 6.06 -6.20 -26.74
C HIS A 218 5.54 -4.81 -26.36
N TRP A 219 4.34 -4.72 -25.80
CA TRP A 219 3.77 -3.44 -25.34
C TRP A 219 4.68 -2.78 -24.29
N TYR A 220 5.17 -3.55 -23.31
CA TYR A 220 6.02 -3.01 -22.26
C TYR A 220 7.32 -2.45 -22.84
N ASP A 221 7.98 -3.22 -23.72
CA ASP A 221 9.31 -2.89 -24.24
C ASP A 221 9.28 -1.79 -25.31
N THR A 222 8.23 -1.75 -26.15
CA THR A 222 8.18 -0.87 -27.33
C THR A 222 7.21 0.30 -27.21
N VAL A 223 6.37 0.34 -26.18
CA VAL A 223 5.38 1.42 -25.99
C VAL A 223 5.54 2.06 -24.62
N TYR A 224 5.37 1.28 -23.55
CA TYR A 224 5.39 1.82 -22.20
C TYR A 224 6.77 2.36 -21.80
N LEU A 225 7.80 1.52 -21.89
CA LEU A 225 9.14 1.88 -21.44
C LEU A 225 9.76 3.06 -22.21
N PRO A 226 9.64 3.17 -23.55
CA PRO A 226 10.13 4.34 -24.27
C PRO A 226 9.46 5.64 -23.85
N ILE A 227 8.14 5.65 -23.68
CA ILE A 227 7.42 6.85 -23.21
C ILE A 227 7.85 7.22 -21.79
N VAL A 228 7.95 6.24 -20.90
CA VAL A 228 8.40 6.48 -19.52
C VAL A 228 9.84 7.02 -19.47
N LYS A 229 10.73 6.58 -20.36
CA LYS A 229 12.08 7.16 -20.46
C LYS A 229 12.04 8.63 -20.83
N ILE A 230 11.22 9.01 -21.80
CA ILE A 230 11.04 10.41 -22.20
C ILE A 230 10.51 11.25 -21.02
N ILE A 231 9.50 10.74 -20.29
CA ILE A 231 8.95 11.39 -19.09
C ILE A 231 10.02 11.59 -18.01
N ARG A 232 10.90 10.60 -17.80
CA ARG A 232 12.00 10.71 -16.83
C ARG A 232 13.06 11.73 -17.27
N GLU A 233 13.39 11.73 -18.55
CA GLU A 233 14.44 12.58 -19.11
C GLU A 233 14.04 14.06 -19.17
N SER A 234 12.75 14.37 -19.34
CA SER A 234 12.27 15.76 -19.33
C SER A 234 12.22 16.40 -17.94
N GLY A 235 12.16 15.59 -16.87
CA GLY A 235 11.99 16.11 -15.52
C GLY A 235 10.58 16.63 -15.21
N ILE A 236 9.60 16.46 -16.12
CA ILE A 236 8.22 16.96 -15.97
C ILE A 236 7.51 16.49 -14.68
N LEU A 237 7.96 15.37 -14.08
CA LEU A 237 7.43 14.92 -12.79
C LEU A 237 7.69 15.89 -11.64
N GLU A 238 8.69 16.78 -11.75
CA GLU A 238 8.95 17.83 -10.75
C GLU A 238 7.79 18.85 -10.67
N ASP A 239 7.12 19.11 -11.79
CA ASP A 239 5.95 20.00 -11.87
C ASP A 239 4.64 19.32 -11.43
N PHE A 240 4.63 17.99 -11.37
CA PHE A 240 3.48 17.17 -11.00
C PHE A 240 3.79 16.20 -9.86
N PRO A 241 4.04 16.68 -8.62
CA PRO A 241 4.50 15.85 -7.51
C PRO A 241 3.52 14.75 -7.08
N ASP A 242 2.23 14.90 -7.40
CA ASP A 242 1.19 13.91 -7.09
C ASP A 242 0.99 12.87 -8.21
N LYS A 243 1.76 12.93 -9.30
CA LYS A 243 1.64 12.04 -10.45
C LYS A 243 2.80 11.05 -10.52
N THR A 244 2.48 9.88 -11.08
CA THR A 244 3.48 8.86 -11.40
C THR A 244 3.76 8.81 -12.90
N GLU A 245 4.84 8.16 -13.30
CA GLU A 245 5.16 7.87 -14.70
C GLU A 245 4.02 7.15 -15.41
N GLY A 246 3.34 6.23 -14.73
CA GLY A 246 2.17 5.53 -15.28
C GLY A 246 1.00 6.49 -15.54
N ASP A 247 0.76 7.43 -14.63
CA ASP A 247 -0.32 8.42 -14.81
C ASP A 247 -0.03 9.34 -15.99
N LEU A 248 1.21 9.83 -16.12
CA LEU A 248 1.63 10.67 -17.24
C LEU A 248 1.63 9.90 -18.57
N TYR A 249 2.02 8.61 -18.56
CA TYR A 249 1.89 7.73 -19.73
C TYR A 249 0.44 7.67 -20.23
N LEU A 250 -0.53 7.46 -19.33
CA LEU A 250 -1.94 7.43 -19.71
C LEU A 250 -2.44 8.80 -20.19
N TRP A 251 -1.98 9.88 -19.55
CA TRP A 251 -2.38 11.24 -19.93
C TRP A 251 -1.85 11.65 -21.31
N ALA A 252 -0.60 11.31 -21.66
CA ALA A 252 -0.05 11.56 -22.98
C ALA A 252 -0.88 10.88 -24.09
N LEU A 253 -1.39 9.67 -23.82
CA LEU A 253 -2.23 8.94 -24.75
C LEU A 253 -3.66 9.53 -24.85
N ASP A 254 -4.23 9.99 -23.74
CA ASP A 254 -5.51 10.72 -23.75
C ASP A 254 -5.42 12.01 -24.56
N HIS A 255 -4.34 12.77 -24.36
CA HIS A 255 -4.08 14.02 -25.07
C HIS A 255 -3.97 13.78 -26.58
N GLN A 256 -3.25 12.73 -26.98
CA GLN A 256 -3.14 12.36 -28.39
C GLN A 256 -4.49 11.99 -29.01
N HIS A 257 -5.35 11.27 -28.29
CA HIS A 257 -6.69 10.94 -28.76
C HIS A 257 -7.59 12.17 -28.87
N TYR A 258 -7.44 13.12 -27.94
CA TYR A 258 -8.11 14.41 -27.99
C TYR A 258 -7.71 15.22 -29.23
N LEU A 259 -6.42 15.38 -29.50
CA LEU A 259 -5.90 16.08 -30.69
C LEU A 259 -6.39 15.44 -32.00
N TYR A 260 -6.50 14.12 -32.06
CA TYR A 260 -7.06 13.44 -33.23
C TYR A 260 -8.55 13.69 -33.41
N LYS A 261 -9.34 13.62 -32.33
CA LYS A 261 -10.80 13.74 -32.40
C LYS A 261 -11.30 15.16 -32.60
N GLU A 262 -10.73 16.12 -31.88
CA GLU A 262 -11.24 17.49 -31.83
C GLU A 262 -10.51 18.42 -32.81
N GLU A 263 -9.22 18.18 -33.05
CA GLU A 263 -8.40 19.03 -33.94
C GLU A 263 -8.07 18.37 -35.29
N GLY A 264 -8.42 17.10 -35.48
CA GLY A 264 -8.16 16.36 -36.71
C GLY A 264 -6.68 16.10 -36.98
N GLN A 265 -5.81 16.25 -35.97
CA GLN A 265 -4.38 15.97 -36.12
C GLN A 265 -4.13 14.46 -36.27
N PRO A 266 -3.21 14.02 -37.14
CA PRO A 266 -2.93 12.59 -37.30
C PRO A 266 -2.35 11.98 -36.00
N LEU A 267 -2.78 10.76 -35.66
CA LEU A 267 -2.21 10.01 -34.54
C LEU A 267 -0.70 9.83 -34.75
N GLN A 268 0.09 10.37 -33.83
CA GLN A 268 1.54 10.22 -33.81
C GLN A 268 1.96 8.87 -33.22
N PRO A 269 3.19 8.40 -33.48
CA PRO A 269 3.78 7.34 -32.69
C PRO A 269 3.79 7.74 -31.19
N PRO A 270 3.57 6.80 -30.26
CA PRO A 270 3.43 7.12 -28.83
C PRO A 270 4.61 7.92 -28.24
N GLU A 271 5.84 7.65 -28.68
CA GLU A 271 7.04 8.41 -28.29
C GLU A 271 7.01 9.87 -28.76
N ALA A 272 6.55 10.13 -29.98
CA ALA A 272 6.45 11.47 -30.53
C ALA A 272 5.33 12.26 -29.86
N ALA A 273 4.20 11.61 -29.56
CA ALA A 273 3.11 12.21 -28.80
C ALA A 273 3.53 12.59 -27.38
N ALA A 274 4.29 11.73 -26.70
CA ALA A 274 4.82 12.04 -25.37
C ALA A 274 5.77 13.25 -25.38
N LYS A 275 6.64 13.37 -26.41
CA LYS A 275 7.53 14.54 -26.56
C LYS A 275 6.76 15.83 -26.80
N LEU A 276 5.81 15.83 -27.73
CA LEU A 276 4.97 16.99 -28.01
C LEU A 276 4.19 17.43 -26.77
N PHE A 277 3.62 16.47 -26.04
CA PHE A 277 2.93 16.74 -24.79
C PHE A 277 3.84 17.43 -23.77
N ILE A 278 5.09 16.96 -23.62
CA ILE A 278 6.07 17.59 -22.73
C ILE A 278 6.40 19.01 -23.22
N GLU A 279 6.70 19.20 -24.50
CA GLU A 279 7.00 20.52 -25.08
C GLU A 279 5.85 21.53 -24.90
N GLU A 280 4.60 21.08 -24.87
CA GLU A 280 3.42 21.92 -24.63
C GLU A 280 3.19 22.27 -23.16
N ASN A 281 3.80 21.52 -22.22
CA ASN A 281 3.59 21.64 -20.78
C ASN A 281 4.86 21.99 -19.98
N GLU A 282 5.99 22.22 -20.66
CA GLU A 282 7.21 22.89 -20.14
C GLU A 282 7.06 24.44 -20.16
#